data_AF-A0A529ZEW4-F1
#
_entry.id   AF-A0A529ZEW4-F1
#
_cell.length_a   1.000
_cell.length_b   1.000
_cell.length_c   1.000
_cell.angle_alpha   90.00
_cell.angle_beta   90.00
_cell.angle_gamma   90.00
#
_symmetry.space_group_name_H-M   'P 1'
#
loop_
_entity.id
_entity.type
_entity.pdbx_description
1 polymer ?
#
loop_
_entity_poly.entity_id
_entity_poly.type
_entity_poly.pdbx_seq_one_letter_code
_entity_poly.pdbx_strand_id
1 'polypeptide(L)'
;TLTTERAYDIPDYAVIIQNFAKKAGIDIKLNVLPQDAYYGSATFGSSPWLDSNLGITDFGHRGTPDIFLNATLKSDGAWNAAHFKNADYDALLVEYGKARDLQTQRIGEGTE
;
A
#
# COMPACT_ATOMS: atom_id res chain seq x y z
N THR A 1 -14.65 -7.37 5.01
CA THR A 1 -14.12 -8.28 3.97
C THR A 1 -12.68 -7.91 3.72
N LEU A 2 -11.77 -8.88 3.66
CA LEU A 2 -10.41 -8.71 3.17
C LEU A 2 -10.41 -9.05 1.68
N THR A 3 -10.04 -8.10 0.83
CA THR A 3 -9.98 -8.27 -0.63
C THR A 3 -8.53 -8.37 -1.08
N THR A 4 -8.21 -9.40 -1.86
CA THR A 4 -6.85 -9.63 -2.33
C THR A 4 -6.82 -10.33 -3.69
N GLU A 5 -5.67 -10.31 -4.33
CA GLU A 5 -5.43 -11.04 -5.57
C GLU A 5 -5.13 -12.52 -5.36
N ARG A 6 -5.37 -13.30 -6.42
CA ARG A 6 -4.95 -14.69 -6.55
C ARG A 6 -3.60 -14.77 -7.23
N ALA A 7 -2.55 -14.41 -6.51
CA ALA A 7 -1.17 -14.56 -6.96
C ALA A 7 -0.25 -14.89 -5.78
N TYR A 8 0.84 -15.60 -6.10
CA TYR A 8 1.82 -16.09 -5.12
C TYR A 8 1.13 -16.79 -3.93
N ASP A 9 1.65 -16.59 -2.72
CA ASP A 9 1.12 -17.14 -1.46
C ASP A 9 0.13 -16.18 -0.77
N ILE A 10 -0.28 -15.09 -1.45
CA ILE A 10 -1.11 -14.04 -0.84
C ILE A 10 -2.48 -14.54 -0.35
N PRO A 11 -3.19 -15.44 -1.07
CA PRO A 11 -4.42 -16.04 -0.55
C PRO A 11 -4.20 -16.79 0.78
N ASP A 12 -3.06 -17.43 0.96
CA ASP A 12 -2.74 -18.17 2.19
C ASP A 12 -2.44 -17.19 3.35
N TYR A 13 -1.77 -16.07 3.08
CA TYR A 13 -1.61 -14.99 4.06
C TYR A 13 -2.95 -14.41 4.51
N ALA A 14 -3.91 -14.26 3.59
CA ALA A 14 -5.25 -13.79 3.93
C ALA A 14 -5.99 -14.77 4.87
N VAL A 15 -5.83 -16.09 4.67
CA VAL A 15 -6.36 -17.11 5.58
C VAL A 15 -5.71 -17.03 6.96
N ILE A 16 -4.40 -16.80 7.02
CA ILE A 16 -3.69 -16.62 8.30
C ILE A 16 -4.25 -15.40 9.04
N ILE A 17 -4.41 -14.26 8.37
CA ILE A 17 -4.98 -13.04 8.95
C ILE A 17 -6.40 -13.29 9.46
N GLN A 18 -7.26 -13.94 8.65
CA GLN A 18 -8.62 -14.31 9.07
C GLN A 18 -8.61 -15.16 10.34
N ASN A 19 -7.74 -16.18 10.42
CA ASN A 19 -7.65 -17.06 11.57
C ASN A 19 -7.21 -16.33 12.85
N PHE A 20 -6.27 -15.39 12.76
CA PHE A 20 -5.85 -14.58 13.91
C PHE A 20 -6.91 -13.55 14.30
N ALA A 21 -7.54 -12.88 13.33
CA ALA A 21 -8.62 -11.94 13.59
C ALA A 21 -9.81 -12.60 14.30
N LYS A 22 -10.14 -13.84 13.94
CA LYS A 22 -11.18 -14.62 14.61
C LYS A 22 -10.90 -14.84 16.11
N LYS A 23 -9.63 -15.01 16.51
CA LYS A 23 -9.24 -15.11 17.93
C LYS A 23 -9.48 -13.82 18.70
N ALA A 24 -9.46 -12.68 18.02
CA ALA A 24 -9.80 -11.36 18.57
C ALA A 24 -11.29 -11.03 18.45
N GLY A 25 -12.15 -11.97 18.02
CA GLY A 25 -13.58 -11.75 17.85
C GLY A 25 -13.96 -10.96 16.58
N ILE A 26 -13.04 -10.79 15.62
CA ILE A 26 -13.29 -10.09 14.37
C ILE A 26 -13.64 -11.11 13.28
N ASP A 27 -14.82 -10.98 12.68
CA ASP A 27 -15.24 -11.82 11.55
C ASP A 27 -14.78 -11.21 10.22
N ILE A 28 -13.77 -11.83 9.60
CA ILE A 28 -13.27 -11.44 8.28
C ILE A 28 -13.78 -12.42 7.23
N LYS A 29 -14.48 -11.92 6.22
CA LYS A 29 -14.75 -12.65 4.97
C LYS A 29 -13.62 -12.41 3.97
N LEU A 30 -13.16 -13.45 3.29
CA LEU A 30 -12.15 -13.34 2.24
C LEU A 30 -12.81 -13.15 0.87
N ASN A 31 -12.27 -12.23 0.07
CA ASN A 31 -12.63 -12.01 -1.32
C ASN A 31 -11.35 -12.08 -2.17
N VAL A 32 -11.11 -13.24 -2.77
CA VAL A 32 -9.88 -13.52 -3.53
C VAL A 32 -10.19 -13.46 -5.03
N LEU A 33 -9.64 -12.46 -5.71
CA LEU A 33 -9.96 -12.13 -7.10
C LEU A 33 -8.80 -12.50 -8.04
N PRO A 34 -9.06 -12.88 -9.30
CA PRO A 34 -8.03 -12.85 -10.35
C PRO A 34 -7.38 -11.46 -10.45
N GLN A 35 -6.10 -11.39 -10.85
CA GLN A 35 -5.32 -10.14 -10.82
C GLN A 35 -5.93 -9.03 -11.68
N ASP A 36 -6.45 -9.36 -12.87
CA ASP A 36 -7.13 -8.42 -13.77
C ASP A 36 -8.36 -7.78 -13.11
N ALA A 37 -9.17 -8.59 -12.42
CA ALA A 37 -10.32 -8.11 -11.66
C ALA A 37 -9.92 -7.34 -10.39
N TYR A 38 -8.82 -7.74 -9.74
CA TYR A 38 -8.33 -7.10 -8.52
C TYR A 38 -7.78 -5.69 -8.78
N TYR A 39 -6.96 -5.54 -9.82
CA TYR A 39 -6.33 -4.27 -10.17
C TYR A 39 -7.24 -3.35 -10.97
N GLY A 40 -8.16 -3.89 -11.77
CA GLY A 40 -9.07 -3.10 -12.59
C GLY A 40 -8.31 -2.13 -13.50
N SER A 41 -8.69 -0.85 -13.48
CA SER A 41 -7.99 0.20 -14.23
C SER A 41 -6.86 0.89 -13.44
N ALA A 42 -6.57 0.43 -12.22
CA ALA A 42 -5.65 1.04 -11.28
C ALA A 42 -5.97 2.52 -10.95
N THR A 43 -7.28 2.84 -10.90
CA THR A 43 -7.81 4.13 -10.45
C THR A 43 -8.92 3.94 -9.41
N PHE A 44 -9.04 4.89 -8.48
CA PHE A 44 -10.10 4.90 -7.47
C PHE A 44 -11.50 4.84 -8.09
N GLY A 45 -12.40 4.11 -7.45
CA GLY A 45 -13.77 3.88 -7.91
C GLY A 45 -13.92 2.81 -8.99
N SER A 46 -12.81 2.20 -9.45
CA SER A 46 -12.82 1.15 -10.47
C SER A 46 -11.83 0.02 -10.20
N SER A 47 -11.23 -0.01 -9.01
CA SER A 47 -10.11 -0.90 -8.72
C SER A 47 -10.26 -1.45 -7.29
N PRO A 48 -10.68 -2.71 -7.11
CA PRO A 48 -10.91 -3.29 -5.79
C PRO A 48 -9.76 -3.14 -4.81
N TRP A 49 -8.51 -3.19 -5.26
CA TRP A 49 -7.34 -2.99 -4.41
C TRP A 49 -7.23 -1.58 -3.81
N LEU A 50 -7.67 -0.54 -4.53
CA LEU A 50 -7.70 0.85 -4.05
C LEU A 50 -8.94 1.14 -3.19
N ASP A 51 -10.05 0.45 -3.48
CA ASP A 51 -11.36 0.78 -2.92
C ASP A 51 -11.75 -0.14 -1.73
N SER A 52 -10.92 -1.15 -1.41
CA SER A 52 -11.22 -2.10 -0.34
C SER A 52 -10.93 -1.53 1.06
N ASN A 53 -11.83 -1.81 2.01
CA ASN A 53 -11.64 -1.42 3.42
C ASN A 53 -10.51 -2.20 4.12
N LEU A 54 -10.17 -3.38 3.60
CA LEU A 54 -9.04 -4.20 4.06
C LEU A 54 -8.54 -5.02 2.88
N GLY A 55 -7.25 -4.98 2.60
CA GLY A 55 -6.68 -5.73 1.49
C GLY A 55 -5.21 -6.08 1.68
N ILE A 56 -4.75 -6.98 0.82
CA ILE A 56 -3.34 -7.33 0.66
C ILE A 56 -3.03 -7.16 -0.82
N THR A 57 -2.06 -6.31 -1.14
CA THR A 57 -1.62 -5.98 -2.50
C THR A 57 -0.12 -6.21 -2.57
N ASP A 58 0.37 -6.90 -3.60
CA ASP A 58 1.80 -6.93 -3.89
C ASP A 58 2.23 -5.70 -4.70
N PHE A 59 3.52 -5.42 -4.62
CA PHE A 59 4.17 -4.40 -5.41
C PHE A 59 5.40 -4.99 -6.09
N GLY A 60 5.43 -4.89 -7.41
CA GLY A 60 6.58 -5.35 -8.20
C GLY A 60 7.85 -4.56 -7.86
N HIS A 61 9.00 -5.23 -7.92
CA HIS A 61 10.31 -4.65 -7.58
C HIS A 61 10.65 -3.38 -8.40
N ARG A 62 11.32 -2.41 -7.76
CA ARG A 62 11.80 -1.16 -8.37
C ARG A 62 13.20 -0.84 -7.83
N GLY A 63 14.04 -0.24 -8.67
CA GLY A 63 15.43 0.09 -8.33
C GLY A 63 15.57 1.24 -7.34
N THR A 64 14.53 2.07 -7.17
CA THR A 64 14.50 3.16 -6.20
C THR A 64 13.15 3.19 -5.48
N PRO A 65 13.08 3.69 -4.22
CA PRO A 65 11.85 3.69 -3.45
C PRO A 65 10.87 4.80 -3.86
N ASP A 66 11.29 5.76 -4.69
CA ASP A 66 10.56 6.98 -5.04
C ASP A 66 9.10 6.73 -5.43
N ILE A 67 8.85 5.71 -6.24
CA ILE A 67 7.50 5.38 -6.71
C ILE A 67 6.61 4.87 -5.58
N PHE A 68 7.15 4.11 -4.63
CA PHE A 68 6.37 3.65 -3.48
C PHE A 68 6.05 4.82 -2.56
N LEU A 69 7.06 5.64 -2.24
CA LEU A 69 6.90 6.79 -1.36
C LEU A 69 5.89 7.80 -1.93
N ASN A 70 5.92 8.06 -3.24
CA ASN A 70 5.00 8.99 -3.90
C ASN A 70 3.63 8.37 -4.17
N ALA A 71 3.56 7.17 -4.76
CA ALA A 71 2.28 6.65 -5.22
C ALA A 71 1.43 6.07 -4.08
N THR A 72 2.06 5.47 -3.06
CA THR A 72 1.33 4.69 -2.03
C THR A 72 1.14 5.44 -0.71
N LEU A 73 1.99 6.43 -0.40
CA LEU A 73 2.00 7.12 0.90
C LEU A 73 1.82 8.64 0.80
N LYS A 74 1.99 9.26 -0.37
CA LYS A 74 1.65 10.69 -0.51
C LYS A 74 0.13 10.85 -0.32
N SER A 75 -0.30 11.94 0.32
CA SER A 75 -1.72 12.16 0.62
C SER A 75 -2.65 12.12 -0.62
N ASP A 76 -2.12 12.48 -1.79
CA ASP A 76 -2.79 12.45 -3.10
C ASP A 76 -2.19 11.39 -4.05
N GLY A 77 -1.44 10.43 -3.50
CA GLY A 77 -0.81 9.35 -4.25
C GLY A 77 -1.84 8.48 -4.98
N ALA A 78 -1.59 8.22 -6.27
CA ALA A 78 -2.51 7.48 -7.14
C ALA A 78 -2.77 6.03 -6.68
N TRP A 79 -1.88 5.47 -5.87
CA TRP A 79 -1.89 4.09 -5.36
C TRP A 79 -2.08 4.01 -3.84
N ASN A 80 -2.55 5.09 -3.21
CA ASN A 80 -2.72 5.20 -1.77
C ASN A 80 -4.01 4.49 -1.30
N ALA A 81 -4.03 3.17 -1.40
CA ALA A 81 -5.15 2.32 -0.97
C ALA A 81 -5.46 2.43 0.54
N ALA A 82 -4.47 2.83 1.35
CA ALA A 82 -4.66 3.05 2.78
C ALA A 82 -5.37 4.37 3.09
N HIS A 83 -5.56 5.24 2.09
CA HIS A 83 -6.02 6.62 2.26
C HIS A 83 -5.20 7.39 3.30
N PHE A 84 -3.91 7.09 3.40
CA PHE A 84 -3.00 7.73 4.33
C PHE A 84 -2.88 9.21 4.01
N LYS A 85 -3.00 10.07 5.03
CA LYS A 85 -2.95 11.51 4.86
C LYS A 85 -2.20 12.16 6.02
N ASN A 86 -1.00 12.65 5.75
CA ASN A 86 -0.14 13.23 6.76
C ASN A 86 0.73 14.34 6.14
N ALA A 87 0.54 15.57 6.64
CA ALA A 87 1.23 16.74 6.09
C ALA A 87 2.75 16.72 6.37
N ASP A 88 3.17 16.18 7.52
CA ASP A 88 4.59 16.07 7.87
C ASP A 88 5.30 15.07 6.94
N TYR A 89 4.64 13.95 6.63
CA TYR A 89 5.14 12.99 5.65
C TYR A 89 5.25 13.64 4.25
N ASP A 90 4.21 14.36 3.81
CA ASP A 90 4.24 15.03 2.50
C ASP A 90 5.38 16.05 2.41
N ALA A 91 5.69 16.76 3.50
CA ALA A 91 6.81 17.68 3.59
C ALA A 91 8.16 16.96 3.51
N LEU A 92 8.35 15.89 4.31
CA LEU A 92 9.56 15.06 4.29
C LEU A 92 9.80 14.43 2.92
N LEU A 93 8.74 14.03 2.21
CA LEU A 93 8.84 13.48 0.86
C LEU A 93 9.33 14.52 -0.16
N VAL A 94 8.93 15.79 -0.01
CA VAL A 94 9.44 16.89 -0.84
C VAL A 94 10.92 17.14 -0.58
N GLU A 95 11.37 17.06 0.67
CA GLU A 95 12.79 17.17 1.03
C GLU A 95 13.61 15.99 0.47
N TYR A 96 13.11 14.77 0.65
CA TYR A 96 13.69 13.55 0.06
C TYR A 96 13.91 13.71 -1.45
N GLY A 97 12.93 14.25 -2.19
CA GLY A 97 13.05 14.48 -3.63
C GLY A 97 14.06 15.56 -4.05
N LYS A 98 14.46 16.45 -3.13
CA LYS A 98 15.50 17.46 -3.35
C LYS A 98 16.91 16.96 -3.02
N ALA A 99 17.01 15.96 -2.16
CA ALA A 99 18.28 15.40 -1.71
C ALA A 99 19.09 14.84 -2.89
N ARG A 100 20.34 15.29 -3.02
CA ARG A 100 21.22 14.97 -4.16
C ARG A 100 22.19 13.82 -3.91
N ASP A 101 22.27 13.32 -2.68
CA ASP A 101 23.11 12.20 -2.28
C ASP A 101 22.32 11.17 -1.46
N LEU A 102 22.82 9.94 -1.44
CA LEU A 102 22.16 8.79 -0.81
C LEU A 102 22.11 8.87 0.72
N GLN A 103 23.01 9.62 1.36
CA GLN A 103 22.95 9.77 2.82
C GLN A 103 21.79 10.68 3.20
N THR A 104 21.66 11.82 2.54
CA THR A 104 20.56 12.76 2.78
C THR A 104 19.19 12.12 2.50
N GLN A 105 19.09 11.31 1.43
CA GLN A 105 17.87 10.54 1.12
C GLN A 105 17.50 9.51 2.21
N ARG A 106 18.47 8.98 2.95
CA ARG A 106 18.23 7.97 4.00
C ARG A 106 17.78 8.57 5.32
N ILE A 107 18.21 9.79 5.62
CA ILE A 107 18.04 10.40 6.94
C ILE A 107 16.78 11.29 6.94
N GLY A 108 16.44 11.93 5.81
CA GLY A 108 15.51 13.07 5.80
C GLY A 108 16.18 14.26 6.49
N GLU A 109 16.11 15.47 5.96
CA GLU A 109 16.84 16.64 6.50
C GLU A 109 16.21 17.17 7.81
N GLY A 110 16.10 16.33 8.84
CA GLY A 110 15.42 16.63 10.10
C GLY A 110 16.14 16.14 11.36
N THR A 111 17.47 16.11 11.37
CA THR A 111 18.25 15.98 12.63
C THR A 111 19.52 16.82 12.60
N GLU A 112 19.43 18.04 13.15
CA GLU A 112 20.48 18.63 13.99
C GLU A 112 20.01 18.60 15.46
#